data_AF-A0AB73MNG7-F1
#
_entry.id   AF-A0AB73MNG7-F1
#
_cell.length_a   1.000
_cell.length_b   1.000
_cell.length_c   1.000
_cell.angle_alpha   90.00
_cell.angle_beta   90.00
_cell.angle_gamma   90.00
#
_symmetry.space_group_name_H-M   'P 1'
#
loop_
_entity.id
_entity.type
_entity.pdbx_description
1 polymer ?
#
loop_
_entity_poly.entity_id
_entity_poly.type
_entity_poly.pdbx_seq_one_letter_code
_entity_poly.pdbx_strand_id
1 'polypeptide(L)'
;MSSRKITILKVQEPTRSIASLSRISEEELPRYRNGLPKGFREEVDCDEDTVLFLHPDFSPLNFEKTREPILLPTNEMIPIVAIDLQNRILMQAFGNEESQRLTLETDYAYYFSRSRNRLWKKGDTSGHTQKILRILSPPDRSFLVYQVEQKIAACHEGYYSCFFRERTTGGEWNLLPIPRNFLPEKG
;
A
#
# COMPACT_ATOMS: atom_id res chain seq x y z
N MET A 1 -3.44 7.87 -25.37
CA MET A 1 -3.24 6.62 -24.60
C MET A 1 -2.98 7.02 -23.16
N SER A 2 -3.71 6.48 -22.19
CA SER A 2 -3.49 6.81 -20.78
C SER A 2 -2.24 6.08 -20.30
N SER A 3 -1.18 6.81 -19.95
CA SER A 3 0.03 6.22 -19.37
C SER A 3 -0.31 5.44 -18.10
N ARG A 4 0.37 4.29 -17.89
CA ARG A 4 0.33 3.55 -16.61
C ARG A 4 0.62 4.52 -15.47
N LYS A 5 -0.20 4.46 -14.42
CA LYS A 5 -0.06 5.26 -13.20
C LYS A 5 0.51 4.38 -12.09
N ILE A 6 1.51 4.87 -11.38
CA ILE A 6 2.17 4.21 -10.25
C ILE A 6 1.86 5.00 -8.98
N THR A 7 1.62 4.29 -7.88
CA THR A 7 1.52 4.88 -6.55
C THR A 7 2.90 5.01 -5.93
N ILE A 8 3.23 6.20 -5.43
CA ILE A 8 4.47 6.48 -4.73
C ILE A 8 4.17 6.79 -3.28
N LEU A 9 4.86 6.09 -2.38
CA LEU A 9 4.87 6.36 -0.95
C LEU A 9 6.28 6.84 -0.56
N LYS A 10 6.36 8.00 0.09
CA LYS A 10 7.57 8.37 0.84
C LYS A 10 7.41 7.89 2.27
N VAL A 11 8.44 7.27 2.81
CA VAL A 11 8.40 6.58 4.10
C VAL A 11 9.62 6.94 4.92
N GLN A 12 9.43 7.44 6.13
CA GLN A 12 10.54 7.75 7.03
C GLN A 12 11.20 6.47 7.56
N GLU A 13 12.52 6.47 7.63
CA GLU A 13 13.29 5.49 8.40
C GLU A 13 13.81 6.07 9.73
N PRO A 14 13.92 5.24 10.79
CA PRO A 14 13.61 3.81 10.83
C PRO A 14 12.15 3.49 11.16
N THR A 15 11.31 4.50 11.43
CA THR A 15 9.96 4.29 12.01
C THR A 15 8.94 3.68 11.05
N ARG A 16 9.23 3.69 9.74
CA ARG A 16 8.33 3.28 8.64
C ARG A 16 7.06 4.14 8.55
N SER A 17 7.09 5.35 9.09
CA SER A 17 5.96 6.27 9.05
C SER A 17 5.78 6.87 7.65
N ILE A 18 4.55 6.91 7.15
CA ILE A 18 4.24 7.46 5.82
C ILE A 18 4.38 8.99 5.86
N ALA A 19 5.15 9.53 4.93
CA ALA A 19 5.41 10.97 4.76
C ALA A 19 4.63 11.60 3.60
N SER A 20 4.26 10.81 2.59
CA SER A 20 3.35 11.25 1.53
C SER A 20 2.87 10.07 0.71
N LEU A 21 1.70 10.20 0.08
CA LEU A 21 1.24 9.34 -1.00
C LEU A 21 0.95 10.22 -2.23
N SER A 22 1.51 9.85 -3.38
CA SER A 22 1.21 10.52 -4.65
C SER A 22 1.04 9.51 -5.79
N ARG A 23 0.38 9.90 -6.88
CA ARG A 23 0.26 9.05 -8.07
C ARG A 23 0.81 9.78 -9.30
N ILE A 24 1.77 9.17 -9.96
CA ILE A 24 2.47 9.73 -11.13
C ILE A 24 2.33 8.79 -12.32
N SER A 25 2.59 9.25 -13.54
CA SER A 25 2.83 8.34 -14.66
C SER A 25 4.14 7.58 -14.47
N GLU A 26 4.20 6.36 -14.97
CA GLU A 26 5.44 5.57 -14.97
C GLU A 26 6.60 6.29 -15.67
N GLU A 27 6.30 7.04 -16.72
CA GLU A 27 7.25 7.89 -17.47
C GLU A 27 7.88 9.00 -16.60
N GLU A 28 7.19 9.46 -15.56
CA GLU A 28 7.69 10.47 -14.62
C GLU A 28 8.67 9.89 -13.59
N LEU A 29 8.69 8.56 -13.41
CA LEU A 29 9.44 7.90 -12.34
C LEU A 29 10.96 8.17 -12.38
N PRO A 30 11.65 8.17 -13.53
CA PRO A 30 13.08 8.53 -13.58
C PRO A 30 13.33 9.95 -13.09
N ARG A 31 12.49 10.91 -13.48
CA ARG A 31 12.59 12.30 -13.02
C ARG A 31 12.28 12.42 -11.53
N TYR A 32 11.30 11.66 -11.04
CA TYR A 32 10.96 11.63 -9.63
C TYR A 32 12.14 11.16 -8.76
N ARG A 33 12.84 10.08 -9.16
CA ARG A 33 14.02 9.58 -8.46
C ARG A 33 15.14 10.62 -8.36
N ASN A 34 15.34 11.42 -9.40
CA ASN A 34 16.36 12.48 -9.40
C ASN A 34 16.08 13.59 -8.38
N GLY A 35 14.83 13.75 -7.94
CA GLY A 35 14.43 14.72 -6.93
C GLY A 35 14.47 14.20 -5.49
N LEU A 36 14.84 12.93 -5.27
CA LEU A 36 14.91 12.33 -3.93
C LEU A 36 16.26 12.63 -3.26
N PRO A 37 16.30 12.67 -1.91
CA PRO A 37 17.55 12.80 -1.18
C PRO A 37 18.50 11.64 -1.50
N LYS A 38 19.81 11.91 -1.51
CA LYS A 38 20.83 10.88 -1.77
C LYS A 38 20.75 9.77 -0.72
N GLY A 39 20.94 8.53 -1.14
CA GLY A 39 20.90 7.37 -0.23
C GLY A 39 19.50 6.88 0.09
N PHE A 40 18.47 7.32 -0.65
CA PHE A 40 17.15 6.72 -0.56
C PHE A 40 17.20 5.21 -0.86
N ARG A 41 16.37 4.44 -0.15
CA ARG A 41 16.08 3.05 -0.50
C ARG A 41 14.78 2.98 -1.31
N GLU A 42 14.65 1.95 -2.13
CA GLU A 42 13.51 1.78 -3.04
C GLU A 42 12.93 0.36 -2.90
N GLU A 43 11.80 0.21 -2.22
CA GLU A 43 11.08 -1.05 -2.13
C GLU A 43 9.92 -1.04 -3.13
N VAL A 44 9.75 -2.11 -3.91
CA VAL A 44 8.71 -2.18 -4.95
C VAL A 44 7.81 -3.38 -4.66
N ASP A 45 6.50 -3.22 -4.87
CA ASP A 45 5.56 -4.31 -4.67
C ASP A 45 5.70 -5.43 -5.72
N CYS A 46 4.83 -6.44 -5.62
CA CYS A 46 4.91 -7.65 -6.44
C CYS A 46 4.55 -7.43 -7.91
N ASP A 47 3.65 -6.49 -8.21
CA ASP A 47 3.14 -6.18 -9.55
C ASP A 47 3.68 -4.86 -10.14
N GLU A 48 4.59 -4.21 -9.41
CA GLU A 48 5.36 -3.02 -9.83
C GLU A 48 4.47 -1.81 -10.10
N ASP A 49 3.36 -1.69 -9.38
CA ASP A 49 2.46 -0.53 -9.47
C ASP A 49 2.49 0.37 -8.23
N THR A 50 3.20 -0.06 -7.17
CA THR A 50 3.51 0.76 -6.00
C THR A 50 4.99 0.73 -5.64
N VAL A 51 5.56 1.92 -5.39
CA VAL A 51 6.96 2.11 -4.97
C VAL A 51 7.01 2.84 -3.63
N LEU A 52 7.79 2.29 -2.69
CA LEU A 52 8.17 2.94 -1.45
C LEU A 52 9.56 3.55 -1.63
N PHE A 53 9.69 4.86 -1.46
CA PHE A 53 10.97 5.51 -1.25
C PHE A 53 11.17 5.74 0.23
N LEU A 54 12.29 5.23 0.77
CA LEU A 54 12.61 5.32 2.18
C LEU A 54 13.83 6.22 2.41
N HIS A 55 13.72 7.11 3.39
CA HIS A 55 14.81 8.00 3.79
C HIS A 55 14.55 8.60 5.18
N PRO A 56 15.57 8.81 6.03
CA PRO A 56 15.41 9.43 7.35
C PRO A 56 14.84 10.86 7.30
N ASP A 57 15.18 11.63 6.26
CA ASP A 57 14.77 13.04 6.13
C ASP A 57 13.30 13.24 5.68
N PHE A 58 12.55 12.17 5.39
CA PHE A 58 11.15 12.32 5.06
C PHE A 58 10.33 12.62 6.32
N SER A 59 9.76 13.82 6.40
CA SER A 59 8.88 14.22 7.50
C SER A 59 7.57 13.43 7.48
N PRO A 60 7.26 12.64 8.52
CA PRO A 60 6.02 11.87 8.59
C PRO A 60 4.76 12.75 8.55
N LEU A 61 3.69 12.22 7.96
CA LEU A 61 2.35 12.79 8.11
C LEU A 61 1.79 12.49 9.48
N ASN A 62 0.99 13.43 9.99
CA ASN A 62 0.09 13.16 11.09
C ASN A 62 -1.15 12.43 10.56
N PHE A 63 -1.64 11.47 11.33
CA PHE A 63 -2.80 10.67 10.97
C PHE A 63 -3.84 10.73 12.08
N GLU A 64 -5.10 10.89 11.70
CA GLU A 64 -6.24 10.88 12.60
C GLU A 64 -7.06 9.61 12.39
N LYS A 65 -7.64 9.09 13.48
CA LYS A 65 -8.58 7.97 13.38
C LYS A 65 -9.86 8.45 12.69
N THR A 66 -10.34 7.70 11.71
CA THR A 66 -11.65 7.91 11.10
C THR A 66 -12.53 6.68 11.25
N ARG A 67 -13.85 6.92 11.36
CA ARG A 67 -14.89 5.89 11.33
C ARG A 67 -15.99 6.20 10.31
N GLU A 68 -15.69 7.10 9.38
CA GLU A 68 -16.60 7.53 8.34
C GLU A 68 -15.96 7.27 6.96
N PRO A 69 -16.75 6.82 5.97
CA PRO A 69 -16.29 6.78 4.59
C PRO A 69 -15.89 8.18 4.11
N ILE A 70 -14.78 8.25 3.37
CA ILE A 70 -14.43 9.42 2.57
C ILE A 70 -15.28 9.37 1.30
N LEU A 71 -16.16 10.36 1.16
CA LEU A 71 -16.98 10.55 -0.03
C LEU A 71 -16.10 11.09 -1.15
N LEU A 72 -16.15 10.43 -2.30
CA LEU A 72 -15.39 10.77 -3.49
C LEU A 72 -16.36 11.14 -4.61
N PRO A 73 -15.93 11.94 -5.60
CA PRO A 73 -16.67 12.09 -6.85
C PRO A 73 -16.99 10.73 -7.50
N THR A 74 -18.06 10.68 -8.28
CA THR A 74 -18.50 9.46 -8.96
C THR A 74 -17.35 8.83 -9.76
N ASN A 75 -17.15 7.52 -9.60
CA ASN A 75 -16.08 6.72 -10.21
C ASN A 75 -14.65 7.02 -9.74
N GLU A 76 -14.46 7.92 -8.77
CA GLU A 76 -13.18 8.08 -8.10
C GLU A 76 -12.97 7.00 -7.03
N MET A 77 -11.69 6.71 -6.78
CA MET A 77 -11.27 5.70 -5.84
C MET A 77 -10.12 6.23 -5.00
N ILE A 78 -10.21 5.97 -3.70
CA ILE A 78 -9.22 6.41 -2.73
C ILE A 78 -8.11 5.37 -2.61
N PRO A 79 -6.83 5.78 -2.60
CA PRO A 79 -5.75 4.89 -2.23
C PRO A 79 -5.92 4.44 -0.76
N ILE A 80 -5.66 3.17 -0.50
CA ILE A 80 -5.67 2.57 0.81
C ILE A 80 -4.38 1.81 1.01
N VAL A 81 -3.65 2.14 2.07
CA VAL A 81 -2.40 1.46 2.46
C VAL A 81 -2.68 0.58 3.66
N ALA A 82 -2.38 -0.71 3.56
CA ALA A 82 -2.43 -1.60 4.72
C ALA A 82 -1.08 -1.62 5.43
N ILE A 83 -1.09 -1.44 6.75
CA ILE A 83 0.08 -1.54 7.61
C ILE A 83 -0.18 -2.52 8.77
N ASP A 84 0.87 -3.16 9.29
CA ASP A 84 0.76 -3.93 10.53
C ASP A 84 0.88 -3.04 11.80
N LEU A 85 0.88 -3.68 12.96
CA LEU A 85 1.04 -3.03 14.27
C LEU A 85 2.40 -2.33 14.44
N GLN A 86 3.41 -2.76 13.70
CA GLN A 86 4.78 -2.23 13.73
C GLN A 86 5.04 -1.24 12.57
N ASN A 87 3.97 -0.73 11.94
CA ASN A 87 4.01 0.19 10.80
C ASN A 87 4.69 -0.38 9.54
N ARG A 88 4.88 -1.70 9.43
CA ARG A 88 5.31 -2.28 8.17
C ARG A 88 4.21 -2.10 7.14
N ILE A 89 4.53 -1.48 6.02
CA ILE A 89 3.63 -1.41 4.88
C ILE A 89 3.50 -2.81 4.28
N LEU A 90 2.28 -3.29 4.18
CA LEU A 90 1.94 -4.64 3.74
C LEU A 90 1.56 -4.65 2.26
N MET A 91 0.72 -3.71 1.84
CA MET A 91 0.25 -3.57 0.46
C MET A 91 -0.44 -2.21 0.26
N GLN A 92 -0.62 -1.82 -1.00
CA GLN A 92 -1.49 -0.72 -1.41
C GLN A 92 -2.60 -1.27 -2.30
N ALA A 93 -3.81 -0.73 -2.15
CA ALA A 93 -4.93 -1.01 -3.02
C ALA A 93 -5.86 0.21 -3.08
N PHE A 94 -6.96 0.11 -3.81
CA PHE A 94 -7.93 1.19 -3.93
C PHE A 94 -9.23 0.80 -3.24
N GLY A 95 -9.99 1.79 -2.78
CA GLY A 95 -11.35 1.62 -2.28
C GLY A 95 -12.31 2.62 -2.93
N ASN A 96 -13.57 2.24 -2.96
CA ASN A 96 -14.70 3.14 -3.18
C ASN A 96 -15.50 3.28 -1.87
N GLU A 97 -16.58 4.07 -1.88
CA GLU A 97 -17.45 4.25 -0.72
C GLU A 97 -17.97 2.93 -0.15
N GLU A 98 -18.46 2.02 -1.00
CA GLU A 98 -19.00 0.73 -0.57
C GLU A 98 -17.96 -0.16 0.12
N SER A 99 -16.72 -0.19 -0.39
CA SER A 99 -15.63 -0.93 0.26
C SER A 99 -15.28 -0.36 1.64
N GLN A 100 -15.37 0.97 1.81
CA GLN A 100 -15.13 1.60 3.09
C GLN A 100 -16.25 1.27 4.09
N ARG A 101 -17.52 1.33 3.64
CA ARG A 101 -18.69 0.98 4.44
C ARG A 101 -18.60 -0.46 4.96
N LEU A 102 -18.34 -1.42 4.08
CA LEU A 102 -18.19 -2.83 4.47
C LEU A 102 -17.00 -3.07 5.39
N THR A 103 -15.91 -2.33 5.18
CA THR A 103 -14.75 -2.38 6.09
C THR A 103 -15.13 -1.94 7.50
N LEU A 104 -15.89 -0.84 7.64
CA LEU A 104 -16.37 -0.32 8.92
C LEU A 104 -17.40 -1.23 9.58
N GLU A 105 -18.23 -1.92 8.80
CA GLU A 105 -19.29 -2.80 9.31
C GLU A 105 -18.77 -4.16 9.78
N THR A 106 -17.74 -4.69 9.12
CA THR A 106 -17.28 -6.06 9.34
C THR A 106 -15.97 -6.15 10.12
N ASP A 107 -15.27 -5.04 10.31
CA ASP A 107 -13.89 -4.99 10.81
C ASP A 107 -12.90 -5.83 9.99
N TYR A 108 -13.16 -6.07 8.70
CA TYR A 108 -12.22 -6.69 7.76
C TYR A 108 -11.93 -5.78 6.59
N ALA A 109 -10.72 -5.84 6.04
CA ALA A 109 -10.35 -4.99 4.90
C ALA A 109 -11.10 -5.39 3.62
N TYR A 110 -11.89 -4.46 3.10
CA TYR A 110 -12.46 -4.50 1.76
C TYR A 110 -11.79 -3.47 0.87
N TYR A 111 -11.67 -3.83 -0.42
CA TYR A 111 -11.05 -3.01 -1.44
C TYR A 111 -11.88 -3.07 -2.72
N PHE A 112 -11.58 -2.18 -3.66
CA PHE A 112 -12.18 -2.15 -4.98
C PHE A 112 -11.11 -2.37 -6.06
N SER A 113 -11.32 -3.37 -6.89
CA SER A 113 -10.42 -3.69 -8.00
C SER A 113 -10.79 -2.86 -9.22
N ARG A 114 -9.90 -1.94 -9.61
CA ARG A 114 -10.08 -1.04 -10.75
C ARG A 114 -10.23 -1.81 -12.08
N SER A 115 -9.39 -2.81 -12.30
CA SER A 115 -9.37 -3.62 -13.52
C SER A 115 -10.57 -4.55 -13.64
N ARG A 116 -11.03 -5.12 -12.52
CA ARG A 116 -12.18 -6.04 -12.48
C ARG A 116 -13.51 -5.35 -12.22
N ASN A 117 -13.49 -4.04 -11.98
CA ASN A 117 -14.62 -3.22 -11.58
C ASN A 117 -15.50 -3.89 -10.49
N ARG A 118 -14.85 -4.44 -9.46
CA ARG A 118 -15.53 -5.20 -8.41
C ARG A 118 -14.94 -5.00 -7.03
N LEU A 119 -15.82 -5.01 -6.05
CA LEU A 119 -15.49 -5.13 -4.64
C LEU A 119 -14.82 -6.48 -4.36
N TRP A 120 -13.89 -6.52 -3.41
CA TRP A 120 -13.35 -7.77 -2.87
C TRP A 120 -12.91 -7.61 -1.41
N LYS A 121 -13.14 -8.65 -0.61
CA LYS A 121 -12.61 -8.77 0.76
C LYS A 121 -11.20 -9.36 0.70
N LYS A 122 -10.23 -8.78 1.41
CA LYS A 122 -8.88 -9.37 1.45
C LYS A 122 -8.92 -10.75 2.08
N GLY A 123 -8.40 -11.74 1.34
CA GLY A 123 -8.33 -13.13 1.80
C GLY A 123 -9.65 -13.90 1.73
N ASP A 124 -10.66 -13.42 0.99
CA ASP A 124 -11.95 -14.11 0.86
C ASP A 124 -11.79 -15.54 0.32
N THR A 125 -10.90 -15.72 -0.67
CA THR A 125 -10.61 -17.02 -1.28
C THR A 125 -9.49 -17.77 -0.57
N SER A 126 -8.41 -17.08 -0.16
CA SER A 126 -7.22 -17.74 0.42
C SER A 126 -7.29 -17.92 1.94
N GLY A 127 -8.24 -17.28 2.61
CA GLY A 127 -8.27 -17.18 4.07
C GLY A 127 -7.20 -16.23 4.66
N HIS A 128 -6.40 -15.54 3.83
CA HIS A 128 -5.35 -14.60 4.28
C HIS A 128 -5.93 -13.21 4.56
N THR A 129 -6.84 -13.17 5.51
CA THR A 129 -7.64 -11.99 5.85
C THR A 129 -6.85 -10.89 6.56
N GLN A 130 -7.36 -9.68 6.50
CA GLN A 130 -6.86 -8.53 7.25
C GLN A 130 -7.97 -8.01 8.16
N LYS A 131 -7.80 -8.19 9.48
CA LYS A 131 -8.74 -7.65 10.48
C LYS A 131 -8.34 -6.22 10.81
N ILE A 132 -9.27 -5.28 10.73
CA ILE A 132 -9.04 -3.87 11.01
C ILE A 132 -8.86 -3.66 12.51
N LEU A 133 -7.77 -2.99 12.88
CA LEU A 133 -7.51 -2.51 14.24
C LEU A 133 -7.87 -1.03 14.37
N ARG A 134 -7.53 -0.24 13.35
CA ARG A 134 -7.94 1.15 13.20
C ARG A 134 -7.82 1.59 11.74
N ILE A 135 -8.67 2.53 11.37
CA ILE A 135 -8.59 3.23 10.09
C ILE A 135 -8.10 4.64 10.37
N LEU A 136 -7.10 5.07 9.61
CA LEU A 136 -6.48 6.38 9.75
C LEU A 136 -6.54 7.14 8.43
N SER A 137 -6.49 8.47 8.52
CA SER A 137 -6.46 9.38 7.38
C SER A 137 -5.52 10.56 7.67
N PRO A 138 -4.79 11.09 6.67
CA PRO A 138 -4.13 12.39 6.80
C PRO A 138 -5.18 13.52 6.88
N PRO A 139 -4.78 14.73 7.31
CA PRO A 139 -5.68 15.88 7.45
C PRO A 139 -6.42 16.26 6.15
N ASP A 140 -5.77 16.09 4.99
CA ASP A 140 -6.35 16.39 3.68
C ASP A 140 -7.27 15.29 3.14
N ARG A 141 -7.41 14.17 3.87
CA ARG A 141 -8.25 13.02 3.51
C ARG A 141 -7.96 12.44 2.13
N SER A 142 -6.72 12.57 1.66
CA SER A 142 -6.31 12.14 0.31
C SER A 142 -6.12 10.62 0.15
N PHE A 143 -5.96 9.87 1.26
CA PHE A 143 -5.87 8.40 1.27
C PHE A 143 -6.24 7.84 2.64
N LEU A 144 -6.45 6.53 2.73
CA LEU A 144 -6.65 5.83 3.99
C LEU A 144 -5.46 4.95 4.34
N VAL A 145 -5.25 4.76 5.64
CA VAL A 145 -4.34 3.74 6.17
C VAL A 145 -5.16 2.77 7.02
N TYR A 146 -5.15 1.50 6.61
CA TYR A 146 -5.72 0.42 7.40
C TYR A 146 -4.60 -0.17 8.24
N GLN A 147 -4.62 0.05 9.55
CA GLN A 147 -3.79 -0.74 10.44
C GLN A 147 -4.51 -2.06 10.73
N VAL A 148 -3.86 -3.17 10.43
CA VAL A 148 -4.50 -4.49 10.39
C VAL A 148 -3.72 -5.54 11.17
N GLU A 149 -4.44 -6.54 11.65
CA GLU A 149 -3.89 -7.85 11.98
C GLU A 149 -3.95 -8.72 10.71
N GLN A 150 -2.78 -8.96 10.11
CA GLN A 150 -2.65 -9.75 8.89
C GLN A 150 -2.56 -11.24 9.21
N LYS A 151 -3.48 -12.03 8.66
CA LYS A 151 -3.41 -13.49 8.70
C LYS A 151 -2.56 -14.04 7.56
N ILE A 152 -1.55 -14.84 7.90
CA ILE A 152 -0.63 -15.51 6.96
C ILE A 152 0.13 -14.51 6.08
N ALA A 153 -0.42 -14.00 4.98
CA ALA A 153 0.33 -13.15 4.07
C ALA A 153 -0.53 -12.11 3.33
N ALA A 154 0.01 -10.89 3.17
CA ALA A 154 -0.61 -9.87 2.33
C ALA A 154 -0.43 -10.20 0.85
N CYS A 155 0.75 -10.68 0.46
CA CYS A 155 1.13 -10.91 -0.93
C CYS A 155 0.72 -12.30 -1.43
N HIS A 156 0.34 -12.39 -2.71
CA HIS A 156 0.04 -13.67 -3.38
C HIS A 156 1.29 -14.51 -3.64
N GLU A 157 2.49 -13.92 -3.65
CA GLU A 157 3.77 -14.62 -3.84
C GLU A 157 4.25 -15.43 -2.63
N GLY A 158 3.51 -15.37 -1.51
CA GLY A 158 3.89 -16.01 -0.27
C GLY A 158 4.28 -15.06 0.85
N TYR A 159 4.70 -13.84 0.50
CA TYR A 159 5.33 -12.92 1.45
C TYR A 159 4.34 -12.22 2.37
N TYR A 160 4.76 -12.01 3.62
CA TYR A 160 3.97 -11.28 4.62
C TYR A 160 3.60 -9.86 4.15
N SER A 161 4.51 -9.19 3.42
CA SER A 161 4.29 -7.92 2.72
C SER A 161 4.57 -8.08 1.23
N CYS A 162 3.84 -7.34 0.38
CA CYS A 162 4.13 -7.24 -1.05
C CYS A 162 5.50 -6.59 -1.32
N PHE A 163 6.00 -5.79 -0.39
CA PHE A 163 7.30 -5.10 -0.47
C PHE A 163 8.42 -6.01 0.06
N PHE A 164 8.65 -7.13 -0.63
CA PHE A 164 9.66 -8.13 -0.26
C PHE A 164 10.98 -7.98 -1.02
N ARG A 165 11.05 -7.02 -1.93
CA ARG A 165 12.23 -6.73 -2.74
C ARG A 165 12.58 -5.25 -2.72
N GLU A 166 13.88 -4.99 -2.81
CA GLU A 166 14.46 -3.66 -2.94
C GLU A 166 15.20 -3.54 -4.26
N ARG A 167 15.03 -2.40 -4.94
CA ARG A 167 15.74 -2.06 -6.16
C ARG A 167 17.03 -1.33 -5.81
N THR A 168 18.17 -1.86 -6.25
CA THR A 168 19.46 -1.21 -6.06
C THR A 168 19.67 -0.06 -7.06
N THR A 169 20.66 0.79 -6.80
CA THR A 169 21.05 1.87 -7.72
C THR A 169 21.46 1.34 -9.10
N GLY A 170 21.99 0.12 -9.19
CA GLY A 170 22.34 -0.55 -10.45
C GLY A 170 21.12 -1.13 -11.21
N GLY A 171 19.92 -1.07 -10.62
CA GLY A 171 18.71 -1.66 -11.19
C GLY A 171 18.53 -3.15 -10.89
N GLU A 172 19.38 -3.73 -10.04
CA GLU A 172 19.25 -5.10 -9.57
C GLU A 172 18.23 -5.22 -8.43
N TRP A 173 17.80 -6.44 -8.15
CA TRP A 173 16.84 -6.73 -7.07
C TRP A 173 17.50 -7.46 -5.91
N ASN A 174 17.32 -6.93 -4.71
CA ASN A 174 17.66 -7.58 -3.46
C ASN A 174 16.40 -8.10 -2.77
N LEU A 175 16.45 -9.32 -2.23
CA LEU A 175 15.39 -9.80 -1.34
C LEU A 175 15.57 -9.17 0.04
N LEU A 176 14.48 -8.61 0.55
CA LEU A 176 14.40 -8.11 1.91
C LEU A 176 14.10 -9.28 2.87
N PRO A 177 14.43 -9.15 4.17
CA PRO A 177 14.12 -10.15 5.18
C PRO A 177 12.62 -10.13 5.54
N ILE A 178 11.74 -10.30 4.56
CA ILE A 178 10.30 -10.44 4.72
C ILE A 178 9.97 -11.93 4.75
N PRO A 179 9.28 -12.43 5.79
CA PRO A 179 8.87 -13.83 5.84
C PRO A 179 8.05 -14.23 4.62
N ARG A 180 8.44 -15.35 3.99
CA ARG A 180 7.64 -16.04 2.96
C ARG A 180 6.84 -17.14 3.64
N ASN A 181 5.58 -16.85 3.95
CA ASN A 181 4.76 -17.67 4.84
C ASN A 181 4.08 -18.85 4.12
N PHE A 182 4.04 -18.84 2.78
CA PHE A 182 3.61 -19.98 1.99
C PHE A 182 4.29 -19.97 0.61
N LEU A 183 4.27 -21.11 -0.09
CA LEU A 183 4.67 -21.19 -1.48
C LEU A 183 3.40 -21.26 -2.34
N PRO A 184 3.21 -20.36 -3.33
CA PRO A 184 2.08 -20.44 -4.23
C PRO A 184 2.13 -21.75 -5.01
N GLU A 185 0.99 -22.42 -5.17
CA GLU A 185 0.89 -23.54 -6.11
C GLU A 185 1.18 -23.01 -7.51
N LYS A 186 2.03 -23.71 -8.27
CA LYS A 186 2.22 -23.41 -9.68
C LYS A 186 0.90 -23.71 -10.39
N GLY A 187 0.20 -22.65 -10.81
CA GLY A 187 -0.97 -22.77 -11.69
C GLY A 187 -0.60 -23.35 -13.04
#